data_AF-A0A355XPS3-F1
#
_entry.id   AF-A0A355XPS3-F1
#
_cell.length_a   1.000
_cell.length_b   1.000
_cell.length_c   1.000
_cell.angle_alpha   90.00
_cell.angle_beta   90.00
_cell.angle_gamma   90.00
#
_symmetry.space_group_name_H-M   'P 1'
#
loop_
_entity.id
_entity.type
_entity.pdbx_description
1 polymer ?
#
loop_
_entity_poly.entity_id
_entity_poly.type
_entity_poly.pdbx_seq_one_letter_code
_entity_poly.pdbx_strand_id
1 'polypeptide(L)'
;AAANGYFMGCINRVGTEKPWDLGEFYGTSYFVNPRGQIIAEASRNNDELLVTEFDLDMIDEVRSTWQFFRDRRPETYDKLVEL
;
A
#
# COMPACT_ATOMS: atom_id res chain seq x y z
N ALA A 1 -1.41 -4.19 2.22
CA ALA A 1 -0.80 -5.28 1.45
C ALA A 1 -0.97 -6.60 2.18
N ALA A 2 -0.33 -6.80 3.35
CA ALA A 2 -0.36 -8.04 4.13
C ALA A 2 -1.75 -8.67 4.35
N ALA A 3 -2.73 -7.90 4.82
CA ALA A 3 -4.07 -8.42 5.15
C ALA A 3 -4.82 -9.04 3.95
N ASN A 4 -4.49 -8.64 2.72
CA ASN A 4 -5.15 -9.10 1.50
C ASN A 4 -4.21 -9.85 0.54
N GLY A 5 -2.93 -9.99 0.90
CA GLY A 5 -1.90 -10.65 0.10
C GLY A 5 -1.79 -10.09 -1.32
N TYR A 6 -1.68 -8.78 -1.50
CA TYR A 6 -1.45 -8.15 -2.81
C TYR A 6 -0.39 -7.05 -2.74
N PHE A 7 0.20 -6.73 -3.90
CA PHE A 7 1.11 -5.59 -4.06
C PHE A 7 0.37 -4.25 -3.96
N MET A 8 0.99 -3.24 -3.35
CA MET A 8 0.47 -1.87 -3.28
C MET A 8 1.48 -0.89 -3.83
N GLY A 9 0.99 0.11 -4.57
CA GLY A 9 1.71 1.35 -4.84
C GLY A 9 1.02 2.50 -4.11
N CYS A 10 1.76 3.21 -3.27
CA CYS A 10 1.30 4.37 -2.54
C CYS A 10 2.02 5.59 -3.10
N ILE A 11 1.28 6.56 -3.66
CA ILE A 11 1.86 7.72 -4.35
C ILE A 11 1.46 8.98 -3.61
N ASN A 12 2.43 9.84 -3.36
CA ASN A 12 2.25 11.09 -2.64
C ASN A 12 3.04 12.22 -3.30
N ARG A 13 2.56 13.44 -3.12
CA ARG A 13 3.17 14.67 -3.67
C ARG A 13 4.42 15.08 -2.85
N VAL A 14 5.26 15.94 -3.43
CA VAL A 14 6.40 16.57 -2.76
C VAL A 14 6.26 18.10 -2.77
N GLY A 15 6.91 18.78 -1.81
CA GLY A 15 7.04 20.24 -1.80
C GLY A 15 5.81 20.97 -1.30
N THR A 16 5.68 22.27 -1.62
CA THR A 16 4.57 23.13 -1.20
C THR A 16 3.84 23.71 -2.40
N GLU A 17 2.51 23.84 -2.32
CA GLU A 17 1.69 24.37 -3.41
C GLU A 17 1.23 25.81 -3.14
N LYS A 18 1.65 26.75 -4.00
CA LYS A 18 1.19 28.15 -3.97
C LYS A 18 -0.11 28.33 -4.77
N PRO A 19 -1.00 29.27 -4.39
CA PRO A 19 -0.90 30.20 -3.27
C PRO A 19 -1.38 29.64 -1.92
N TRP A 20 -1.89 28.40 -1.90
CA TRP A 20 -2.65 27.85 -0.76
C TRP A 20 -1.81 27.50 0.47
N ASP A 21 -0.52 27.17 0.28
CA ASP A 21 0.48 26.90 1.32
C ASP A 21 -0.05 26.02 2.47
N LEU A 22 -0.78 24.96 2.11
CA LEU A 22 -1.50 24.06 3.03
C LEU A 22 -0.57 23.13 3.83
N GLY A 23 0.74 23.36 3.78
CA GLY A 23 1.79 22.51 4.33
C GLY A 23 2.67 21.87 3.25
N GLU A 24 3.76 21.25 3.71
CA GLU A 24 4.70 20.53 2.86
C GLU A 24 4.24 19.09 2.63
N PHE A 25 4.00 18.73 1.37
CA PHE A 25 3.83 17.35 0.97
C PHE A 25 5.17 16.60 1.10
N TYR A 26 5.10 15.41 1.70
CA TYR A 26 6.27 14.69 2.20
C TYR A 26 6.70 13.51 1.32
N GLY A 27 6.27 13.45 0.05
CA GLY A 27 6.70 12.43 -0.90
C GLY A 27 6.58 11.05 -0.29
N THR A 28 7.69 10.30 -0.27
CA THR A 28 7.74 8.92 0.26
C THR A 28 6.72 8.05 -0.44
N SER A 29 6.66 8.17 -1.78
CA SER A 29 5.92 7.21 -2.60
C SER A 29 6.62 5.87 -2.50
N TYR A 30 5.91 4.76 -2.36
CA TYR A 30 6.52 3.46 -2.16
C TYR A 30 5.70 2.30 -2.73
N PHE A 31 6.39 1.17 -2.93
CA PHE A 31 5.78 -0.11 -3.27
C PHE A 31 5.90 -1.09 -2.10
N VAL A 32 4.81 -1.82 -1.83
CA VAL A 32 4.75 -2.84 -0.77
C VAL A 32 4.42 -4.19 -1.38
N ASN A 33 5.15 -5.24 -0.99
CA ASN A 33 4.88 -6.61 -1.43
C ASN A 33 3.70 -7.24 -0.65
N PRO A 34 3.15 -8.39 -1.11
CA PRO A 34 2.09 -9.13 -0.42
C PRO A 34 2.41 -9.49 1.04
N ARG A 35 3.69 -9.58 1.43
CA ARG A 35 4.13 -9.83 2.81
C ARG A 35 4.10 -8.57 3.70
N GLY A 36 3.77 -7.41 3.15
CA GLY A 36 3.71 -6.14 3.87
C GLY A 36 5.05 -5.40 3.97
N GLN A 37 6.06 -5.81 3.23
CA GLN A 37 7.38 -5.17 3.23
C GLN A 37 7.44 -4.09 2.16
N ILE A 38 8.00 -2.92 2.50
CA ILE A 38 8.35 -1.89 1.52
C ILE A 38 9.54 -2.42 0.70
N ILE A 39 9.37 -2.49 -0.62
CA ILE A 39 10.36 -3.05 -1.55
C ILE A 39 11.05 -1.98 -2.41
N ALA A 40 10.46 -0.78 -2.46
CA ALA A 40 11.04 0.39 -3.11
C ALA A 40 10.37 1.63 -2.52
N GLU A 41 11.12 2.70 -2.31
CA GLU A 41 10.65 3.97 -1.73
C GLU A 41 11.37 5.13 -2.42
N ALA A 42 10.60 6.15 -2.78
CA ALA A 42 11.07 7.41 -3.36
C ALA A 42 11.42 8.41 -2.25
N SER A 43 12.16 9.45 -2.60
CA SER A 43 12.54 10.51 -1.69
C SER A 43 11.34 11.28 -1.10
N ARG A 44 11.60 11.93 0.04
CA ARG A 44 10.61 12.74 0.76
C ARG A 44 10.30 14.05 0.02
N ASN A 45 11.25 14.60 -0.73
CA ASN A 45 11.24 16.01 -1.11
C ASN A 45 11.65 16.30 -2.56
N ASN A 46 11.83 15.29 -3.41
CA ASN A 46 12.15 15.51 -4.82
C ASN A 46 11.13 14.82 -5.73
N ASP A 47 10.90 15.44 -6.89
CA ASP A 47 10.21 14.77 -7.98
C ASP A 47 11.04 13.56 -8.41
N GLU A 48 10.42 12.39 -8.42
CA GLU A 48 11.15 11.13 -8.60
C GLU A 48 10.31 10.09 -9.33
N LEU A 49 10.95 9.38 -10.26
CA LEU A 49 10.40 8.20 -10.90
C LEU A 49 10.88 6.96 -10.15
N LEU A 50 9.97 6.30 -9.44
CA LEU A 50 10.24 5.03 -8.78
C LEU A 50 9.82 3.86 -9.68
N VAL A 51 10.76 2.97 -9.98
CA VAL A 51 10.53 1.75 -10.78
C VAL A 51 10.92 0.54 -9.96
N THR A 52 10.09 -0.51 -10.01
CA THR A 52 10.38 -1.78 -9.35
C THR A 52 9.75 -2.92 -10.14
N GLU A 53 10.24 -4.14 -9.92
CA GLU A 53 9.72 -5.36 -10.54
C GLU A 53 8.83 -6.11 -9.55
N PHE A 54 7.71 -6.63 -10.03
CA PHE A 54 6.81 -7.47 -9.24
C PHE A 54 6.84 -8.90 -9.74
N ASP A 55 7.17 -9.81 -8.83
CA ASP A 55 6.87 -11.22 -9.00
C ASP A 55 5.41 -11.48 -8.56
N LEU A 56 4.52 -11.69 -9.52
CA LEU A 56 3.10 -11.88 -9.25
C LEU A 56 2.80 -13.24 -8.63
N ASP A 57 3.67 -14.23 -8.77
CA ASP A 57 3.49 -15.56 -8.18
C ASP A 57 3.52 -15.50 -6.64
N MET A 58 4.16 -14.47 -6.07
CA MET A 58 4.17 -14.20 -4.63
C MET A 58 2.76 -13.99 -4.06
N ILE A 59 1.80 -13.50 -4.85
CA ILE A 59 0.41 -13.33 -4.40
C ILE A 59 -0.17 -14.68 -3.98
N ASP A 60 -0.01 -15.69 -4.83
CA ASP A 60 -0.55 -17.02 -4.59
C ASP A 60 0.19 -17.73 -3.47
N GLU A 61 1.51 -17.57 -3.38
CA GLU A 61 2.33 -18.08 -2.27
C GLU A 61 1.84 -17.54 -0.91
N VAL A 62 1.68 -16.22 -0.82
CA VAL A 62 1.29 -15.56 0.43
C VAL A 62 -0.15 -15.88 0.80
N ARG A 63 -1.08 -15.88 -0.15
CA ARG A 63 -2.49 -16.26 0.11
C ARG A 63 -2.64 -17.73 0.46
N SER A 64 -1.78 -18.59 -0.06
CA SER A 64 -1.75 -20.01 0.30
C SER A 64 -1.19 -20.24 1.71
N THR A 65 -0.20 -19.44 2.12
CA THR A 65 0.41 -19.51 3.45
C THR A 65 -0.48 -18.88 4.52
N TRP A 66 -1.02 -17.69 4.25
CA TRP A 66 -1.90 -16.93 5.14
C TRP A 66 -3.32 -17.00 4.60
N GLN A 67 -4.06 -17.99 5.09
CA GLN A 67 -5.40 -18.34 4.64
C GLN A 67 -6.49 -17.36 5.14
N PHE A 68 -6.19 -16.06 5.20
CA PHE A 68 -7.10 -15.03 5.72
C PHE A 68 -8.45 -15.07 5.01
N PHE A 69 -8.48 -15.22 3.68
CA PHE A 69 -9.72 -15.28 2.90
C PHE A 69 -10.61 -16.45 3.30
N ARG A 70 -10.03 -17.64 3.52
CA ARG A 70 -10.73 -18.83 3.98
C ARG A 70 -11.26 -18.64 5.41
N ASP A 71 -10.47 -17.99 6.25
CA ASP A 71 -10.74 -17.84 7.68
C ASP A 71 -11.61 -16.61 7.99
N ARG A 72 -12.01 -15.81 6.99
CA ARG A 72 -12.94 -14.67 7.18
C ARG A 72 -14.26 -15.17 7.76
N ARG A 73 -14.88 -14.31 8.57
CA ARG A 73 -16.19 -14.53 9.20
C ARG A 73 -17.14 -13.41 8.81
N PRO A 74 -17.57 -13.32 7.53
CA PRO A 74 -18.45 -12.24 7.06
C PRO A 74 -19.69 -12.03 7.93
N GLU A 75 -20.22 -13.12 8.50
CA GLU A 75 -21.38 -13.13 9.41
C GLU A 75 -21.17 -12.33 10.71
N THR A 76 -19.93 -11.97 11.04
CA THR A 76 -19.60 -11.17 12.24
C THR A 76 -19.36 -9.69 11.93
N TYR A 77 -19.42 -9.29 10.65
CA TYR A 77 -19.03 -7.95 10.21
C TYR A 77 -20.17 -6.93 10.20
N ASP A 78 -21.39 -7.31 10.58
CA ASP A 78 -22.57 -6.43 10.54
C ASP A 78 -22.32 -5.10 11.26
N LYS A 79 -21.67 -5.12 12.43
CA LYS A 79 -21.34 -3.90 13.20
C LYS A 79 -20.38 -2.95 12.48
N LEU A 80 -19.57 -3.43 11.54
CA LEU A 80 -18.62 -2.61 10.79
C LEU A 80 -19.31 -1.73 9.74
N VAL A 81 -20.56 -2.05 9.40
CA VAL A 81 -21.34 -1.38 8.35
C VAL A 81 -22.60 -0.68 8.87
N GLU A 82 -22.77 -0.59 10.20
CA GLU A 82 -23.82 0.24 10.82
C GLU A 82 -23.53 1.73 10.58
N LEU A 83 -24.59 2.51 10.31
CA LEU A 83 -24.54 3.94 9.96
C LEU A 83 -24.62 4.87 11.18
#